data_AF-A0A924QYC0-F1
#
_entry.id   AF-A0A924QYC0-F1
#
_cell.length_a   1.000
_cell.length_b   1.000
_cell.length_c   1.000
_cell.angle_alpha   90.00
_cell.angle_beta   90.00
_cell.angle_gamma   90.00
#
_symmetry.space_group_name_H-M   'P 1'
#
loop_
_entity.id
_entity.type
_entity.pdbx_description
1 polymer ?
#
loop_
_entity_poly.entity_id
_entity_poly.type
_entity_poly.pdbx_seq_one_letter_code
_entity_poly.pdbx_strand_id
1 'polypeptide(L)'
;MQWWNSFLDWFNSNDGQDVLTNGVVPFVAIVVAGFVAALIGRGSIRRLLTLNDRENRVAAVATLIGAARRASVWNTLSAPEQQHADHVASEADVRVRLLAVTGSGLAADWATHEIATMKKNSVSFSFQAEQSLIEFRDRIVTWQARPSRAKKLFKNDLELWAYEDSQTKNDIVSQQQAWAAAQVATTQTPTATPVPAPLPSNDTPTVAVTTPAGLRPAAATAPVAAPSTPLAPQPAPPAGSATSGADAPTTTSTTHAAPAVTSAYERPAQAPAAHTPELVAPEPASDSGRRLEEALHPAPVSAGSVTKRTNPDEDDDAR
;
A
#
# COMPACT_ATOMS: atom_id res chain seq x y z
N MET A 1 -60.87 -2.87 36.30
CA MET A 1 -61.83 -2.99 35.18
C MET A 1 -62.48 -1.64 34.83
N GLN A 2 -63.02 -0.88 35.78
CA GLN A 2 -63.69 0.41 35.48
C GLN A 2 -62.76 1.48 34.85
N TRP A 3 -61.51 1.62 35.31
CA TRP A 3 -60.57 2.61 34.74
C TRP A 3 -60.26 2.39 33.24
N TRP A 4 -60.26 1.14 32.81
CA TRP A 4 -60.03 0.77 31.40
C TRP A 4 -61.22 1.15 30.52
N ASN A 5 -62.44 0.91 31.00
CA ASN A 5 -63.65 1.32 30.29
C ASN A 5 -63.78 2.84 30.24
N SER A 6 -63.49 3.55 31.34
CA SER A 6 -63.48 5.02 31.36
C SER A 6 -62.46 5.61 30.39
N PHE A 7 -61.31 4.96 30.20
CA PHE A 7 -60.34 5.36 29.19
C PHE A 7 -60.85 5.12 27.76
N LEU A 8 -61.45 3.97 27.49
CA LEU A 8 -62.03 3.66 26.17
C LEU A 8 -63.22 4.56 25.81
N ASP A 9 -64.06 4.89 26.79
CA ASP A 9 -65.19 5.80 26.59
C ASP A 9 -64.71 7.22 26.30
N TRP A 10 -63.71 7.70 27.03
CA TRP A 10 -63.08 9.00 26.74
C TRP A 10 -62.37 8.99 25.38
N PHE A 11 -61.64 7.93 25.04
CA PHE A 11 -60.94 7.81 23.76
C PHE A 11 -61.90 7.82 22.55
N ASN A 12 -63.10 7.26 22.71
CA ASN A 12 -64.17 7.31 21.70
C ASN A 12 -65.05 8.57 21.79
N SER A 13 -64.89 9.41 22.81
CA SER A 13 -65.61 10.68 22.92
C SER A 13 -65.05 11.73 21.96
N ASN A 14 -65.88 12.71 21.58
CA ASN A 14 -65.47 13.79 20.67
C ASN A 14 -64.25 14.58 21.19
N ASP A 15 -64.18 14.85 22.50
CA ASP A 15 -63.04 15.57 23.11
C ASP A 15 -61.75 14.74 23.07
N GLY A 16 -61.84 13.43 23.28
CA GLY A 16 -60.70 12.51 23.17
C GLY A 16 -60.19 12.39 21.73
N GLN A 17 -61.10 12.31 20.75
CA GLN A 17 -60.77 12.27 19.33
C GLN A 17 -60.14 13.58 18.84
N ASP A 18 -60.58 14.73 19.34
CA ASP A 18 -60.00 16.03 18.99
C ASP A 18 -58.55 16.16 19.49
N VAL A 19 -58.29 15.82 20.76
CA VAL A 19 -56.92 15.81 21.32
C VAL A 19 -56.02 14.78 20.63
N LEU A 20 -56.56 13.61 20.31
CA LEU A 20 -55.82 12.57 19.59
C LEU A 20 -55.40 13.05 18.21
N THR A 21 -56.34 13.62 17.44
CA THR A 21 -56.12 14.01 16.05
C THR A 21 -55.28 15.28 15.93
N ASN A 22 -55.53 16.29 16.76
CA ASN A 22 -54.84 17.59 16.68
C ASN A 22 -53.54 17.65 17.48
N GLY A 23 -53.35 16.77 18.48
CA GLY A 23 -52.15 16.76 19.32
C GLY A 23 -51.29 15.51 19.15
N VAL A 24 -51.87 14.34 19.43
CA VAL A 24 -51.10 13.09 19.52
C VAL A 24 -50.62 12.62 18.15
N VAL A 25 -51.50 12.61 17.14
CA VAL A 25 -51.16 12.20 15.77
C VAL A 25 -50.00 13.02 15.19
N PRO A 26 -50.02 14.37 15.19
CA PRO A 26 -48.89 15.14 14.64
C PRO A 26 -47.62 14.96 15.47
N PHE A 27 -47.71 14.83 16.80
CA PHE A 27 -46.54 14.55 17.64
C PHE A 27 -45.88 13.22 17.27
N VAL A 28 -46.67 12.13 17.16
CA VAL A 28 -46.16 10.83 16.74
C VAL A 28 -45.63 10.89 15.32
N ALA A 29 -46.28 11.63 14.41
CA ALA A 29 -45.79 11.81 13.05
C ALA A 29 -44.41 12.47 13.02
N ILE A 30 -44.17 13.51 13.84
CA ILE A 30 -42.86 14.16 13.95
C ILE A 30 -41.82 13.19 14.52
N VAL A 31 -42.17 12.41 15.55
CA VAL A 31 -41.24 11.43 16.15
C VAL A 31 -40.88 10.34 15.14
N VAL A 32 -41.86 9.80 14.43
CA VAL A 32 -41.64 8.78 13.40
C VAL A 32 -40.82 9.36 12.24
N ALA A 33 -41.14 10.58 11.77
CA ALA A 33 -40.37 11.26 10.74
C ALA A 33 -38.92 11.47 11.16
N GLY A 34 -38.67 11.91 12.40
CA GLY A 34 -37.33 12.07 12.97
C GLY A 34 -36.58 10.74 13.06
N PHE A 35 -37.25 9.67 13.47
CA PHE A 35 -36.65 8.33 13.55
C PHE A 35 -36.28 7.79 12.16
N VAL A 36 -37.17 7.91 11.18
CA VAL A 36 -36.91 7.50 9.79
C VAL A 36 -35.76 8.32 9.21
N ALA A 37 -35.75 9.64 9.41
CA ALA A 37 -34.67 10.52 8.97
C ALA A 37 -33.33 10.12 9.61
N ALA A 38 -33.31 9.80 10.90
CA ALA A 38 -32.11 9.36 11.61
C ALA A 38 -31.56 8.02 11.08
N LEU A 39 -32.43 7.06 10.77
CA LEU A 39 -32.01 5.77 10.20
C LEU A 39 -31.39 5.91 8.81
N ILE A 40 -31.99 6.73 7.94
CA ILE A 40 -31.47 7.03 6.60
C ILE A 40 -30.12 7.74 6.72
N GLY A 41 -30.04 8.77 7.57
CA GLY A 41 -28.80 9.51 7.81
C GLY A 41 -27.66 8.60 8.28
N ARG A 42 -27.93 7.73 9.26
CA ARG A 42 -26.92 6.80 9.80
C ARG A 42 -26.45 5.77 8.76
N GLY A 43 -27.36 5.26 7.93
CA GLY A 43 -27.03 4.33 6.86
C GLY A 43 -26.12 4.95 5.80
N SER A 44 -26.46 6.16 5.34
CA SER A 44 -25.69 6.89 4.32
C SER A 44 -24.28 7.24 4.77
N ILE A 45 -24.12 7.73 6.01
CA ILE A 45 -22.80 8.07 6.56
C ILE A 45 -21.91 6.83 6.66
N ARG A 46 -22.45 5.70 7.15
CA ARG A 46 -21.70 4.44 7.21
C ARG A 46 -21.26 3.97 5.84
N ARG A 47 -22.16 4.02 4.85
CA ARG A 47 -21.83 3.62 3.47
C ARG A 47 -20.72 4.49 2.88
N LEU A 48 -20.80 5.82 3.06
CA LEU A 48 -19.76 6.75 2.61
C LEU A 48 -18.41 6.47 3.27
N LEU A 49 -18.39 6.20 4.58
CA LEU A 49 -17.16 5.84 5.30
C LEU A 49 -16.55 4.54 4.75
N THR A 50 -17.36 3.51 4.51
CA THR A 50 -16.86 2.24 3.95
C THR A 50 -16.34 2.38 2.52
N LEU A 51 -16.96 3.25 1.72
CA LEU A 51 -16.50 3.53 0.36
C LEU A 51 -15.16 4.29 0.40
N ASN A 52 -15.07 5.35 1.20
CA ASN A 52 -13.86 6.13 1.35
C ASN A 52 -12.69 5.30 1.90
N ASP A 53 -12.93 4.44 2.90
CA ASP A 53 -11.91 3.53 3.43
C ASP A 53 -11.42 2.56 2.35
N ARG A 54 -12.33 2.04 1.51
CA ARG A 54 -11.95 1.18 0.38
C ARG A 54 -11.13 1.94 -0.66
N GLU A 55 -11.53 3.17 -0.99
CA GLU A 55 -10.81 4.04 -1.93
C GLU A 55 -9.41 4.39 -1.42
N ASN A 56 -9.28 4.78 -0.15
CA ASN A 56 -7.98 5.08 0.47
C ASN A 56 -7.05 3.87 0.44
N ARG A 57 -7.57 2.68 0.70
CA ARG A 57 -6.79 1.43 0.60
C ARG A 57 -6.33 1.16 -0.83
N VAL A 58 -7.22 1.31 -1.83
CA VAL A 58 -6.88 1.15 -3.25
C VAL A 58 -5.79 2.15 -3.66
N ALA A 59 -5.93 3.41 -3.26
CA ALA A 59 -5.00 4.47 -3.57
C ALA A 59 -3.61 4.22 -2.94
N ALA A 60 -3.57 3.84 -1.66
CA ALA A 60 -2.33 3.50 -0.97
C ALA A 60 -1.61 2.31 -1.64
N VAL A 61 -2.36 1.25 -1.97
CA VAL A 61 -1.83 0.08 -2.69
C VAL A 61 -1.29 0.46 -4.07
N ALA A 62 -2.02 1.29 -4.83
CA ALA A 62 -1.58 1.75 -6.13
C ALA A 62 -0.27 2.56 -6.03
N THR A 63 -0.14 3.44 -5.03
CA THR A 63 1.10 4.18 -4.80
C THR A 63 2.26 3.29 -4.41
N LEU A 64 1.99 2.26 -3.61
CA LEU A 64 3.01 1.29 -3.19
C LEU A 64 3.49 0.43 -4.37
N ILE A 65 2.58 -0.05 -5.23
CA ILE A 65 2.94 -0.77 -6.46
C ILE A 65 3.71 0.14 -7.42
N GLY A 66 3.34 1.42 -7.51
CA GLY A 66 4.08 2.42 -8.29
C GLY A 66 5.52 2.61 -7.81
N ALA A 67 5.72 2.65 -6.49
CA ALA A 67 7.05 2.69 -5.88
C ALA A 67 7.86 1.41 -6.19
N ALA A 68 7.26 0.23 -6.03
CA ALA A 68 7.90 -1.04 -6.34
C ALA A 68 8.31 -1.17 -7.82
N ARG A 69 7.49 -0.65 -8.74
CA ARG A 69 7.86 -0.61 -10.17
C ARG A 69 9.10 0.24 -10.43
N ARG A 70 9.26 1.37 -9.73
CA ARG A 70 10.48 2.19 -9.85
C ARG A 70 11.68 1.48 -9.23
N ALA A 71 11.47 0.72 -8.14
CA ALA A 71 12.50 -0.09 -7.52
C ALA A 71 12.99 -1.24 -8.40
N SER A 72 12.13 -1.90 -9.19
CA SER A 72 12.55 -2.99 -10.07
C SER A 72 13.49 -2.54 -11.19
N VAL A 73 13.40 -1.28 -11.61
CA VAL A 73 14.25 -0.67 -12.64
C VAL A 73 15.24 0.35 -12.04
N TRP A 74 15.56 0.21 -10.75
CA TRP A 74 16.37 1.19 -10.01
C TRP A 74 17.72 1.51 -10.69
N ASN A 75 18.40 0.50 -11.22
CA ASN A 75 19.70 0.67 -11.89
C ASN A 75 19.65 1.52 -13.18
N THR A 76 18.49 1.66 -13.82
CA THR A 76 18.35 2.46 -15.05
C THR A 76 17.93 3.91 -14.78
N LEU A 77 17.53 4.22 -13.55
CA LEU A 77 17.13 5.56 -13.13
C LEU A 77 18.36 6.43 -12.87
N SER A 78 18.30 7.70 -13.27
CA SER A 78 19.33 8.68 -12.93
C SER A 78 19.30 9.04 -11.43
N ALA A 79 20.39 9.60 -10.89
CA ALA A 79 20.46 10.00 -9.48
C ALA A 79 19.30 10.90 -8.98
N PRO A 80 18.85 11.95 -9.71
CA PRO A 80 17.69 12.73 -9.25
C PRO A 80 16.38 11.93 -9.30
N GLU A 81 16.21 11.03 -10.26
CA GLU A 81 15.03 10.16 -10.35
C GLU A 81 15.01 9.11 -9.24
N GLN A 82 16.18 8.60 -8.86
CA GLN A 82 16.36 7.70 -7.72
C GLN A 82 15.90 8.38 -6.41
N GLN A 83 16.34 9.62 -6.15
CA GLN A 83 15.89 10.37 -4.97
C GLN A 83 14.38 10.59 -4.96
N HIS A 84 13.79 10.92 -6.12
CA HIS A 84 12.35 11.07 -6.25
C HIS A 84 11.62 9.73 -6.03
N ALA A 85 12.16 8.62 -6.53
CA ALA A 85 11.61 7.28 -6.31
C ALA A 85 11.65 6.88 -4.83
N ASP A 86 12.72 7.20 -4.10
CA ASP A 86 12.82 6.98 -2.65
C ASP A 86 11.81 7.82 -1.87
N HIS A 87 11.62 9.09 -2.25
CA HIS A 87 10.59 9.93 -1.65
C HIS A 87 9.20 9.32 -1.84
N VAL A 88 8.86 8.91 -3.07
CA VAL A 88 7.57 8.27 -3.37
C VAL A 88 7.39 6.94 -2.63
N ALA A 89 8.46 6.16 -2.47
CA ALA A 89 8.42 4.94 -1.67
C ALA A 89 8.15 5.24 -0.18
N SER A 90 8.80 6.26 0.37
CA SER A 90 8.57 6.68 1.76
C SER A 90 7.15 7.21 1.99
N GLU A 91 6.60 7.97 1.04
CA GLU A 91 5.23 8.46 1.11
C GLU A 91 4.22 7.31 1.02
N ALA A 92 4.46 6.33 0.14
CA ALA A 92 3.63 5.14 0.01
C ALA A 92 3.65 4.30 1.30
N ASP A 93 4.80 4.11 1.94
CA ASP A 93 4.92 3.42 3.24
C ASP A 93 4.07 4.12 4.31
N VAL A 94 4.22 5.43 4.47
CA VAL A 94 3.44 6.22 5.43
C VAL A 94 1.94 6.10 5.17
N ARG A 95 1.51 6.20 3.90
CA ARG A 95 0.10 6.05 3.52
C ARG A 95 -0.43 4.67 3.93
N VAL A 96 0.32 3.60 3.72
CA VAL A 96 -0.08 2.23 4.09
C VAL A 96 -0.19 2.11 5.61
N ARG A 97 0.78 2.63 6.38
CA ARG A 97 0.77 2.60 7.85
C ARG A 97 -0.41 3.35 8.46
N LEU A 98 -0.83 4.46 7.84
CA LEU A 98 -1.95 5.27 8.29
C LEU A 98 -3.33 4.65 8.01
N LEU A 99 -3.39 3.57 7.22
CA LEU A 99 -4.65 2.88 6.97
C LEU A 99 -5.17 2.19 8.24
N ALA A 100 -6.47 2.34 8.49
CA ALA A 100 -7.20 1.64 9.55
C ALA A 100 -7.52 0.18 9.17
N VAL A 101 -6.51 -0.59 8.74
CA VAL A 101 -6.64 -2.00 8.34
C VAL A 101 -5.82 -2.89 9.25
N THR A 102 -6.33 -4.09 9.52
CA THR A 102 -5.59 -5.11 10.25
C THR A 102 -4.28 -5.47 9.52
N GLY A 103 -3.15 -5.31 10.23
CA GLY A 103 -1.84 -5.66 9.69
C GLY A 103 -1.28 -4.68 8.68
N SER A 104 -1.78 -3.44 8.62
CA SER A 104 -1.20 -2.37 7.80
C SER A 104 0.29 -2.14 8.08
N GLY A 105 0.68 -2.05 9.35
CA GLY A 105 2.09 -1.92 9.74
C GLY A 105 2.97 -3.07 9.25
N LEU A 106 2.51 -4.32 9.43
CA LEU A 106 3.25 -5.50 8.93
C LEU A 106 3.35 -5.53 7.41
N ALA A 107 2.29 -5.14 6.69
CA ALA A 107 2.34 -5.03 5.23
C ALA A 107 3.34 -3.95 4.78
N ALA A 108 3.42 -2.84 5.51
CA ALA A 108 4.36 -1.75 5.25
C ALA A 108 5.82 -2.16 5.51
N ASP A 109 6.09 -2.83 6.64
CA ASP A 109 7.42 -3.37 6.96
C ASP A 109 7.85 -4.42 5.94
N TRP A 110 6.95 -5.34 5.59
CA TRP A 110 7.17 -6.34 4.56
C TRP A 110 7.46 -5.70 3.19
N ALA A 111 6.65 -4.70 2.80
CA ALA A 111 6.82 -4.03 1.53
C ALA A 111 8.12 -3.22 1.45
N THR A 112 8.52 -2.59 2.56
CA THR A 112 9.79 -1.87 2.66
C THR A 112 10.97 -2.81 2.43
N HIS A 113 10.94 -4.00 3.05
CA HIS A 113 11.98 -5.01 2.85
C HIS A 113 12.01 -5.50 1.40
N GLU A 114 10.85 -5.86 0.83
CA GLU A 114 10.76 -6.38 -0.54
C GLU A 114 11.22 -5.33 -1.56
N ILE A 115 10.83 -4.07 -1.41
CA ILE A 115 11.27 -2.96 -2.27
C ILE A 115 12.80 -2.78 -2.17
N ALA A 116 13.38 -2.87 -0.98
CA ALA A 116 14.85 -2.79 -0.81
C ALA A 116 15.56 -3.96 -1.50
N THR A 117 15.01 -5.17 -1.40
CA THR A 117 15.50 -6.37 -2.09
C THR A 117 15.38 -6.23 -3.60
N MET A 118 14.26 -5.73 -4.12
CA MET A 118 14.07 -5.43 -5.54
C MET A 118 15.09 -4.41 -6.05
N LYS A 119 15.37 -3.33 -5.29
CA LYS A 119 16.40 -2.35 -5.64
C LYS A 119 17.77 -3.02 -5.77
N LYS A 120 18.15 -3.85 -4.79
CA LYS A 120 19.41 -4.61 -4.82
C LYS A 120 19.48 -5.54 -6.02
N ASN A 121 18.40 -6.27 -6.28
CA ASN A 121 18.32 -7.23 -7.40
C ASN A 121 18.34 -6.53 -8.76
N SER A 122 17.80 -5.33 -8.89
CA SER A 122 17.79 -4.59 -10.16
C SER A 122 19.19 -4.25 -10.69
N VAL A 123 20.18 -4.17 -9.81
CA VAL A 123 21.57 -3.84 -10.16
C VAL A 123 22.29 -5.04 -10.77
N SER A 124 22.05 -6.25 -10.25
CA SER A 124 22.74 -7.47 -10.68
C SER A 124 21.90 -8.36 -11.60
N PHE A 125 20.58 -8.39 -11.40
CA PHE A 125 19.63 -9.32 -12.02
C PHE A 125 18.28 -8.64 -12.29
N SER A 126 18.21 -7.81 -13.34
CA SER A 126 16.99 -7.08 -13.71
C SER A 126 15.76 -7.97 -13.89
N PHE A 127 15.92 -9.16 -14.48
CA PHE A 127 14.82 -10.12 -14.64
C PHE A 127 14.25 -10.60 -13.30
N GLN A 128 15.11 -10.84 -12.29
CA GLN A 128 14.64 -11.23 -10.96
C GLN A 128 13.91 -10.08 -10.26
N ALA A 129 14.33 -8.83 -10.50
CA ALA A 129 13.64 -7.65 -10.00
C ALA A 129 12.23 -7.49 -10.62
N GLU A 130 12.04 -7.87 -11.89
CA GLU A 130 10.71 -7.89 -12.52
C GLU A 130 9.83 -9.05 -12.02
N GLN A 131 10.41 -10.23 -11.78
CA GLN A 131 9.66 -11.35 -11.22
C GLN A 131 9.17 -11.04 -9.79
N SER A 132 10.05 -10.50 -8.95
CA SER A 132 9.69 -10.06 -7.59
C SER A 132 8.63 -8.94 -7.61
N LEU A 133 8.60 -8.07 -8.62
CA LEU A 133 7.51 -7.09 -8.80
C LEU A 133 6.14 -7.77 -8.99
N ILE A 134 6.08 -8.87 -9.75
CA ILE A 134 4.83 -9.60 -10.00
C ILE A 134 4.31 -10.22 -8.71
N GLU A 135 5.19 -10.88 -7.96
CA GLU A 135 4.88 -11.48 -6.66
C GLU A 135 4.49 -10.42 -5.63
N PHE A 136 5.21 -9.30 -5.62
CA PHE A 136 4.93 -8.15 -4.77
C PHE A 136 3.51 -7.63 -5.00
N ARG A 137 3.16 -7.37 -6.27
CA ARG A 137 1.83 -6.91 -6.66
C ARG A 137 0.76 -7.90 -6.22
N ASP A 138 0.95 -9.19 -6.49
CA ASP A 138 -0.03 -10.21 -6.16
C ASP A 138 -0.28 -10.31 -4.64
N ARG A 139 0.79 -10.27 -3.83
CA ARG A 139 0.69 -10.31 -2.37
C ARG A 139 0.01 -9.06 -1.79
N ILE A 140 0.34 -7.87 -2.31
CA ILE A 140 -0.30 -6.62 -1.86
C ILE A 140 -1.77 -6.56 -2.29
N VAL A 141 -2.11 -7.00 -3.51
CA VAL A 141 -3.51 -7.06 -3.96
C VAL A 141 -4.29 -8.10 -3.16
N THR A 142 -3.68 -9.25 -2.86
CA THR A 142 -4.27 -10.26 -1.99
C THR A 142 -4.49 -9.73 -0.58
N TRP A 143 -3.55 -8.96 -0.03
CA TRP A 143 -3.72 -8.28 1.25
C TRP A 143 -4.85 -7.26 1.21
N GLN A 144 -4.95 -6.46 0.16
CA GLN A 144 -6.03 -5.50 -0.03
C GLN A 144 -7.41 -6.18 0.00
N ALA A 145 -7.53 -7.34 -0.66
CA ALA A 145 -8.76 -8.12 -0.69
C ALA A 145 -9.05 -8.86 0.63
N ARG A 146 -8.01 -9.39 1.30
CA ARG A 146 -8.10 -10.25 2.48
C ARG A 146 -6.99 -9.94 3.51
N PRO A 147 -7.07 -8.81 4.22
CA PRO A 147 -5.97 -8.32 5.06
C PRO A 147 -5.67 -9.26 6.23
N SER A 148 -6.70 -9.83 6.86
CA SER A 148 -6.55 -10.75 7.99
C SER A 148 -5.80 -12.03 7.65
N ARG A 149 -5.90 -12.51 6.39
CA ARG A 149 -5.20 -13.73 5.94
C ARG A 149 -3.77 -13.40 5.55
N ALA A 150 -3.58 -12.34 4.77
CA ALA A 150 -2.27 -11.91 4.32
C ALA A 150 -1.35 -11.44 5.46
N LYS A 151 -1.92 -10.86 6.54
CA LYS A 151 -1.16 -10.50 7.74
C LYS A 151 -0.30 -11.66 8.27
N LYS A 152 -0.79 -12.90 8.22
CA LYS A 152 -0.05 -14.07 8.69
C LYS A 152 1.13 -14.41 7.78
N LEU A 153 0.95 -14.25 6.47
CA LEU A 153 2.01 -14.48 5.49
C LEU A 153 3.13 -13.45 5.67
N PHE A 154 2.80 -12.16 5.73
CA PHE A 154 3.78 -11.11 5.96
C PHE A 154 4.52 -11.27 7.28
N LYS A 155 3.82 -11.68 8.34
CA LYS A 155 4.46 -11.97 9.62
C LYS A 155 5.48 -13.11 9.48
N ASN A 156 5.12 -14.21 8.82
CA ASN A 156 6.01 -15.34 8.62
C ASN A 156 7.24 -14.94 7.79
N ASP A 157 7.04 -14.21 6.70
CA ASP A 157 8.15 -13.73 5.86
C ASP A 157 9.11 -12.83 6.66
N LEU A 158 8.57 -11.89 7.46
CA LEU A 158 9.38 -11.02 8.31
C LEU A 158 10.15 -11.80 9.38
N GLU A 159 9.54 -12.82 9.98
CA GLU A 159 10.21 -13.70 10.95
C GLU A 159 11.33 -14.53 10.29
N LEU A 160 11.09 -15.03 9.07
CA LEU A 160 12.09 -15.76 8.29
C LEU A 160 13.27 -14.86 7.93
N TRP A 161 13.03 -13.65 7.42
CA TRP A 161 14.10 -12.72 7.09
C TRP A 161 14.87 -12.23 8.32
N ALA A 162 14.18 -12.00 9.44
CA ALA A 162 14.86 -11.67 10.69
C ALA A 162 15.79 -12.79 11.16
N TYR A 163 15.39 -14.05 10.96
CA TYR A 163 16.22 -15.20 11.23
C TYR A 163 17.43 -15.28 10.29
N GLU A 164 17.23 -15.14 8.98
CA GLU A 164 18.31 -15.15 7.97
C GLU A 164 19.34 -14.04 8.19
N ASP A 165 18.88 -12.83 8.51
CA ASP A 165 19.74 -11.68 8.83
C ASP A 165 20.56 -11.92 10.11
N SER A 166 19.96 -12.55 11.13
CA SER A 166 20.68 -12.94 12.35
C SER A 166 21.76 -13.99 12.07
N GLN A 167 21.48 -14.99 11.22
CA GLN A 167 22.45 -16.02 10.84
C GLN A 167 23.62 -15.42 10.06
N THR A 168 23.32 -14.55 9.09
CA THR A 168 24.33 -13.87 8.27
C THR A 168 25.27 -13.02 9.13
N LYS A 169 24.73 -12.28 10.11
CA LYS A 169 25.54 -11.48 11.04
C LYS A 169 26.47 -12.35 11.91
N ASN A 170 25.95 -13.46 12.42
CA ASN A 170 26.76 -14.39 13.23
C ASN A 170 27.90 -15.01 12.40
N ASP A 171 27.62 -15.38 11.15
CA ASP A 171 28.64 -15.90 10.23
C ASP A 171 29.74 -14.86 9.96
N ILE A 172 29.38 -13.61 9.62
CA ILE A 172 30.35 -12.52 9.42
C ILE A 172 31.22 -12.29 10.67
N VAL A 173 30.61 -12.28 11.86
CA VAL A 173 31.35 -12.12 13.12
C VAL A 173 32.30 -13.30 13.34
N SER A 174 31.86 -14.53 13.07
CA SER A 174 32.69 -15.72 13.19
C SER A 174 33.87 -15.71 12.21
N GLN A 175 33.65 -15.26 10.97
CA GLN A 175 34.69 -15.10 9.96
C GLN A 175 35.68 -14.01 10.37
N GLN A 176 35.21 -12.90 10.95
CA GLN A 176 36.06 -11.84 11.45
C GLN A 176 36.93 -12.32 12.63
N GLN A 177 36.37 -13.15 13.53
CA GLN A 177 37.12 -13.78 14.61
C GLN A 177 38.15 -14.79 14.09
N ALA A 178 37.79 -15.63 13.13
CA ALA A 178 38.69 -16.60 12.52
C ALA A 178 39.84 -15.91 11.77
N TRP A 179 39.54 -14.83 11.03
CA TRP A 179 40.55 -14.02 10.36
C TRP A 179 41.50 -13.34 11.36
N ALA A 180 40.96 -12.80 12.46
CA ALA A 180 41.79 -12.22 13.52
C ALA A 180 42.69 -13.27 14.19
N ALA A 181 42.17 -14.48 14.45
CA ALA A 181 42.95 -15.59 15.00
C ALA A 181 44.08 -16.05 14.04
N ALA A 182 43.80 -16.09 12.74
CA ALA A 182 44.81 -16.43 11.72
C ALA A 182 45.96 -15.41 11.68
N GLN A 183 45.67 -14.11 11.78
CA GLN A 183 46.70 -13.06 11.82
C GLN A 183 47.61 -13.18 13.06
N VAL A 184 47.02 -13.51 14.21
CA VAL A 184 47.77 -13.72 15.46
C VAL A 184 48.63 -15.00 15.40
N ALA A 185 48.15 -16.06 14.74
CA ALA A 185 48.90 -17.29 14.54
C ALA A 185 50.09 -17.12 13.57
N THR A 186 49.93 -16.37 12.47
CA THR A 186 51.02 -16.08 11.53
C THR A 186 52.13 -15.23 12.16
N THR A 187 51.77 -14.28 13.02
CA THR A 187 52.74 -13.42 13.74
C THR A 187 53.51 -14.19 14.82
N GLN A 188 52.96 -15.31 15.32
CA GLN A 188 53.57 -16.14 16.36
C GLN A 188 54.32 -17.36 15.81
N THR A 189 54.58 -17.44 14.50
CA THR A 189 55.47 -18.48 13.95
C THR A 189 56.85 -18.33 14.61
N PRO A 190 57.33 -19.27 15.44
CA PRO A 190 58.60 -19.13 16.11
C PRO A 190 59.70 -19.36 15.07
N THR A 191 60.27 -18.27 14.54
CA THR A 191 61.59 -18.34 13.93
C THR A 191 62.54 -18.90 15.00
N ALA A 192 63.14 -20.02 14.66
CA ALA A 192 64.09 -20.75 15.47
C ALA A 192 65.15 -19.83 16.12
N THR A 193 65.39 -20.12 17.38
CA THR A 193 66.54 -19.81 18.23
C THR A 193 67.80 -19.28 17.52
N PRO A 194 68.36 -18.15 18.02
CA PRO A 194 69.78 -18.08 18.31
C PRO A 194 70.03 -17.78 19.79
N VAL A 195 70.77 -18.67 20.45
CA VAL A 195 71.37 -18.51 21.80
C VAL A 195 72.78 -17.88 21.63
N PRO A 196 73.30 -17.15 22.65
CA PRO A 196 73.88 -15.81 22.49
C PRO A 196 75.40 -15.70 22.73
N ALA A 197 75.99 -14.54 22.41
CA ALA A 197 77.31 -14.11 22.92
C ALA A 197 77.41 -12.56 23.02
N PRO A 198 78.24 -12.01 23.94
CA PRO A 198 77.88 -10.84 24.77
C PRO A 198 78.47 -9.48 24.32
N LEU A 199 77.84 -8.40 24.80
CA LEU A 199 78.26 -6.99 24.65
C LEU A 199 79.56 -6.67 25.44
N PRO A 200 80.25 -5.54 25.12
CA PRO A 200 80.00 -4.34 25.94
C PRO A 200 80.04 -2.98 25.21
N SER A 201 79.26 -2.05 25.78
CA SER A 201 79.46 -0.60 25.98
C SER A 201 79.43 0.40 24.80
N ASN A 202 78.40 1.27 24.80
CA ASN A 202 78.61 2.68 25.19
C ASN A 202 77.28 3.42 25.50
N ASP A 203 77.23 3.92 26.74
CA ASP A 203 76.64 5.14 27.30
C ASP A 203 75.33 5.78 26.76
N THR A 204 74.41 5.94 27.71
CA THR A 204 73.16 6.76 27.79
C THR A 204 73.53 8.23 28.14
N PRO A 205 72.62 9.25 28.25
CA PRO A 205 71.14 9.27 28.09
C PRO A 205 70.57 10.46 27.27
N THR A 206 69.27 10.51 26.92
CA THR A 206 68.27 11.35 27.61
C THR A 206 66.86 11.18 27.00
N VAL A 207 65.89 11.31 27.90
CA VAL A 207 64.48 10.94 27.91
C VAL A 207 63.56 11.97 27.23
N ALA A 208 62.47 11.50 26.61
CA ALA A 208 61.17 12.18 26.69
C ALA A 208 60.03 11.15 26.72
N VAL A 209 59.40 11.07 27.90
CA VAL A 209 58.23 10.27 28.29
C VAL A 209 56.96 11.02 27.89
N THR A 210 55.92 10.29 27.45
CA THR A 210 54.57 10.35 28.07
C THR A 210 53.65 9.27 27.51
N THR A 211 53.33 8.30 28.38
CA THR A 211 52.10 7.47 28.38
C THR A 211 50.89 8.36 28.76
N PRO A 212 49.59 8.00 28.56
CA PRO A 212 48.99 6.79 29.16
C PRO A 212 47.80 6.10 28.44
N ALA A 213 47.62 4.83 28.84
CA ALA A 213 46.38 4.15 29.28
C ALA A 213 45.14 4.01 28.38
N GLY A 214 44.59 2.79 28.41
CA GLY A 214 43.27 2.44 27.88
C GLY A 214 42.11 2.52 28.87
N LEU A 215 40.97 2.06 28.35
CA LEU A 215 39.70 1.64 28.99
C LEU A 215 38.68 2.71 29.45
N ARG A 216 37.68 2.86 28.57
CA ARG A 216 36.21 2.81 28.83
C ARG A 216 35.50 4.12 29.27
N PRO A 217 34.15 4.14 29.27
CA PRO A 217 33.29 4.81 28.29
C PRO A 217 32.63 6.10 28.84
N ALA A 218 32.29 7.05 27.97
CA ALA A 218 31.45 8.20 28.36
C ALA A 218 30.29 8.38 27.39
N ALA A 219 29.11 8.02 27.88
CA ALA A 219 27.85 8.53 27.37
C ALA A 219 27.69 10.02 27.71
N ALA A 220 26.90 10.68 26.86
CA ALA A 220 26.05 11.83 27.14
C ALA A 220 26.64 13.26 27.02
N THR A 221 25.87 14.06 26.25
CA THR A 221 25.75 15.53 26.18
C THR A 221 26.78 16.33 25.36
N ALA A 222 26.52 16.37 24.04
CA ALA A 222 26.87 17.52 23.21
C ALA A 222 25.86 18.67 23.46
N PRO A 223 26.29 19.93 23.60
CA PRO A 223 25.39 21.07 23.64
C PRO A 223 24.83 21.33 22.24
N VAL A 224 23.51 21.45 22.19
CA VAL A 224 22.71 21.94 21.06
C VAL A 224 23.22 23.31 20.63
N ALA A 225 23.76 23.40 19.41
CA ALA A 225 23.75 24.65 18.67
C ALA A 225 22.30 24.94 18.30
N ALA A 226 21.77 25.99 18.93
CA ALA A 226 20.39 26.42 18.82
C ALA A 226 20.07 26.95 17.40
N PRO A 227 18.78 26.92 17.01
CA PRO A 227 18.34 26.98 15.63
C PRO A 227 18.37 28.39 15.04
N SER A 228 18.71 28.47 13.75
CA SER A 228 18.42 29.62 12.90
C SER A 228 16.93 29.92 12.95
N THR A 229 16.59 31.08 13.49
CA THR A 229 15.24 31.65 13.53
C THR A 229 14.60 31.72 12.13
N PRO A 230 13.30 31.44 12.01
CA PRO A 230 12.55 31.63 10.78
C PRO A 230 12.41 33.11 10.47
N LEU A 231 12.63 33.46 9.20
CA LEU A 231 12.29 34.78 8.66
C LEU A 231 10.78 34.97 8.76
N ALA A 232 10.36 35.92 9.60
CA ALA A 232 8.97 36.36 9.67
C ALA A 232 8.51 36.96 8.33
N PRO A 233 7.21 36.89 7.99
CA PRO A 233 6.67 37.56 6.81
C PRO A 233 6.82 39.09 6.97
N GLN A 234 7.50 39.72 6.03
CA GLN A 234 7.56 41.17 5.92
C GLN A 234 6.16 41.70 5.56
N PRO A 235 5.56 42.60 6.37
CA PRO A 235 4.34 43.30 5.99
C PRO A 235 4.70 44.41 5.00
N ALA A 236 4.08 44.38 3.82
CA ALA A 236 4.12 45.50 2.89
C ALA A 236 3.38 46.72 3.51
N PRO A 237 3.95 47.94 3.46
CA PRO A 237 3.25 49.14 3.91
C PRO A 237 2.14 49.55 2.92
N PRO A 238 1.04 50.17 3.41
CA PRO A 238 -0.07 50.59 2.58
C PRO A 238 0.12 52.03 2.06
N ALA A 239 -0.18 52.23 0.77
CA ALA A 239 -0.61 53.49 0.17
C ALA A 239 -1.37 53.09 -1.11
N GLY A 240 -2.65 53.40 -1.32
CA GLY A 240 -3.43 54.50 -0.82
C GLY A 240 -3.59 55.53 -1.92
N SER A 241 -4.78 55.51 -2.55
CA SER A 241 -5.39 56.61 -3.34
C SER A 241 -4.81 56.84 -4.74
N ALA A 242 -5.52 57.22 -5.80
CA ALA A 242 -6.90 57.65 -6.02
C ALA A 242 -7.03 57.77 -7.57
N THR A 243 -8.07 57.24 -8.22
CA THR A 243 -9.32 57.93 -8.62
C THR A 243 -9.30 58.52 -10.04
N SER A 244 -10.42 58.26 -10.74
CA SER A 244 -11.02 58.97 -11.91
C SER A 244 -11.12 58.08 -13.14
N GLY A 245 -12.25 57.87 -13.78
CA GLY A 245 -13.64 58.34 -13.61
C GLY A 245 -14.55 57.40 -14.42
N ALA A 246 -15.73 57.05 -13.94
CA ALA A 246 -16.97 57.78 -14.23
C ALA A 246 -17.19 57.98 -15.75
N ASP A 247 -17.96 57.09 -16.39
CA ASP A 247 -19.37 57.39 -16.69
C ASP A 247 -20.02 56.24 -17.50
N ALA A 248 -21.14 55.74 -16.96
CA ALA A 248 -22.25 55.17 -17.72
C ALA A 248 -23.17 56.36 -18.13
N PRO A 249 -24.07 56.29 -19.14
CA PRO A 249 -24.95 55.13 -19.38
C PRO A 249 -25.45 54.88 -20.84
N THR A 250 -26.24 53.80 -20.94
CA THR A 250 -27.40 53.55 -21.85
C THR A 250 -27.20 52.89 -23.24
N THR A 251 -27.61 51.62 -23.28
CA THR A 251 -28.40 50.88 -24.30
C THR A 251 -28.07 51.02 -25.79
N THR A 252 -27.68 49.89 -26.42
CA THR A 252 -28.42 49.34 -27.58
C THR A 252 -28.03 47.88 -27.83
N SER A 253 -29.05 47.05 -28.06
CA SER A 253 -28.98 45.64 -28.41
C SER A 253 -28.18 45.39 -29.69
N THR A 254 -27.37 44.34 -29.77
CA THR A 254 -27.19 43.52 -31.00
C THR A 254 -26.54 42.17 -30.66
N THR A 255 -27.30 41.13 -31.00
CA THR A 255 -26.94 39.72 -31.20
C THR A 255 -25.58 39.51 -31.88
N HIS A 256 -24.70 38.70 -31.30
CA HIS A 256 -23.96 37.72 -32.11
C HIS A 256 -23.37 36.56 -31.31
N ALA A 257 -23.54 35.38 -31.89
CA ALA A 257 -23.25 34.05 -31.39
C ALA A 257 -21.75 33.74 -31.24
N ALA A 258 -21.46 32.90 -30.24
CA ALA A 258 -20.18 32.24 -30.03
C ALA A 258 -20.04 30.98 -30.93
N PRO A 259 -18.87 30.71 -31.53
CA PRO A 259 -18.62 29.46 -32.23
C PRO A 259 -18.05 28.39 -31.28
N ALA A 260 -18.70 27.23 -31.23
CA ALA A 260 -18.12 25.98 -30.77
C ALA A 260 -17.58 25.22 -31.98
N VAL A 261 -16.29 24.86 -31.97
CA VAL A 261 -15.66 24.08 -33.04
C VAL A 261 -15.62 22.62 -32.62
N THR A 262 -16.42 21.83 -33.32
CA THR A 262 -16.52 20.37 -33.27
C THR A 262 -15.45 19.77 -34.18
N SER A 263 -14.57 18.91 -33.65
CA SER A 263 -13.63 18.14 -34.46
C SER A 263 -14.30 16.90 -35.06
N ALA A 264 -14.04 16.72 -36.36
CA ALA A 264 -14.69 15.82 -37.28
C ALA A 264 -14.31 14.34 -37.10
N TYR A 265 -15.30 13.49 -37.35
CA TYR A 265 -15.18 12.05 -37.57
C TYR A 265 -15.03 11.81 -39.08
N GLU A 266 -14.00 11.07 -39.48
CA GLU A 266 -13.72 10.73 -40.88
C GLU A 266 -14.43 9.42 -41.26
N ARG A 267 -15.06 9.44 -42.44
CA ARG A 267 -15.92 8.40 -43.04
C ARG A 267 -15.24 7.88 -44.32
N PRO A 268 -15.37 6.58 -44.63
CA PRO A 268 -15.92 6.18 -45.94
C PRO A 268 -16.95 5.05 -45.76
N ALA A 269 -18.24 5.23 -46.09
CA ALA A 269 -18.86 5.08 -47.41
C ALA A 269 -18.75 3.66 -48.03
N GLN A 270 -19.73 2.78 -47.76
CA GLN A 270 -20.50 2.07 -48.80
C GLN A 270 -21.72 1.32 -48.20
N ALA A 271 -22.89 1.54 -48.80
CA ALA A 271 -24.13 0.74 -48.72
C ALA A 271 -24.34 0.09 -50.12
N PRO A 272 -25.33 -0.79 -50.42
CA PRO A 272 -26.57 -1.14 -49.70
C PRO A 272 -26.82 -2.68 -49.62
N ALA A 273 -27.79 -3.23 -48.86
CA ALA A 273 -29.20 -3.31 -49.25
C ALA A 273 -30.10 -3.84 -48.11
N ALA A 274 -31.37 -3.43 -48.24
CA ALA A 274 -32.56 -3.66 -47.44
C ALA A 274 -32.74 -5.06 -46.81
N HIS A 275 -33.34 -5.11 -45.62
CA HIS A 275 -34.70 -5.66 -45.39
C HIS A 275 -35.21 -5.22 -44.00
N THR A 276 -36.43 -4.67 -43.99
CA THR A 276 -37.32 -4.39 -42.84
C THR A 276 -38.44 -5.44 -42.90
N PRO A 277 -39.28 -5.71 -41.87
CA PRO A 277 -39.22 -5.55 -40.40
C PRO A 277 -39.38 -6.92 -39.68
N GLU A 278 -39.40 -7.01 -38.35
CA GLU A 278 -40.54 -7.59 -37.58
C GLU A 278 -40.31 -7.50 -36.07
N LEU A 279 -41.33 -7.02 -35.37
CA LEU A 279 -41.41 -6.82 -33.94
C LEU A 279 -41.96 -8.11 -33.31
N VAL A 280 -41.19 -8.83 -32.49
CA VAL A 280 -41.69 -9.96 -31.69
C VAL A 280 -41.30 -9.79 -30.23
N ALA A 281 -42.31 -9.82 -29.37
CA ALA A 281 -42.25 -9.72 -27.91
C ALA A 281 -41.72 -11.03 -27.27
N PRO A 282 -41.40 -11.04 -25.95
CA PRO A 282 -40.44 -11.97 -25.37
C PRO A 282 -41.06 -13.31 -24.92
N GLU A 283 -40.31 -14.39 -25.09
CA GLU A 283 -40.59 -15.73 -24.53
C GLU A 283 -39.42 -16.19 -23.63
N PRO A 284 -39.67 -17.13 -22.69
CA PRO A 284 -39.07 -17.16 -21.37
C PRO A 284 -37.76 -17.95 -21.25
N ALA A 285 -37.06 -17.68 -20.15
CA ALA A 285 -35.82 -18.30 -19.73
C ALA A 285 -35.86 -19.84 -19.77
N SER A 286 -34.85 -20.43 -20.43
CA SER A 286 -34.48 -21.84 -20.23
C SER A 286 -32.96 -22.03 -20.21
N ASP A 287 -32.51 -22.48 -19.05
CA ASP A 287 -31.49 -23.52 -18.85
C ASP A 287 -30.14 -23.39 -19.60
N SER A 288 -29.39 -22.33 -19.28
CA SER A 288 -27.98 -22.21 -19.67
C SER A 288 -27.01 -22.35 -18.47
N GLY A 289 -27.53 -22.63 -17.26
CA GLY A 289 -26.75 -22.62 -16.02
C GLY A 289 -26.02 -23.92 -15.69
N ARG A 290 -26.41 -25.06 -16.27
CA ARG A 290 -25.86 -26.37 -15.89
C ARG A 290 -24.70 -26.89 -16.74
N ARG A 291 -24.36 -26.22 -17.85
CA ARG A 291 -23.30 -26.69 -18.77
C ARG A 291 -21.92 -26.08 -18.51
N LEU A 292 -21.83 -25.04 -17.68
CA LEU A 292 -20.56 -24.38 -17.34
C LEU A 292 -19.88 -24.96 -16.09
N GLU A 293 -20.61 -25.62 -15.18
CA GLU A 293 -19.99 -26.26 -14.00
C GLU A 293 -19.31 -27.60 -14.31
N GLU A 294 -19.74 -28.33 -15.34
CA GLU A 294 -19.11 -29.59 -15.78
C GLU A 294 -17.74 -29.35 -16.47
N ALA A 295 -17.46 -28.13 -16.93
CA ALA A 295 -16.22 -27.79 -17.63
C ALA A 295 -15.07 -27.35 -16.68
N LEU A 296 -15.35 -27.11 -15.40
CA LEU A 296 -14.34 -26.64 -14.42
C LEU A 296 -13.79 -27.73 -13.48
N HIS A 297 -14.30 -28.96 -13.55
CA HIS A 297 -13.85 -30.06 -12.69
C HIS A 297 -13.57 -31.35 -13.48
N PRO A 298 -12.38 -31.54 -14.09
CA PRO A 298 -11.99 -32.87 -14.52
C PRO A 298 -11.82 -33.79 -13.29
N ALA A 299 -12.37 -35.00 -13.38
CA ALA A 299 -12.25 -36.04 -12.36
C ALA A 299 -10.78 -36.36 -12.02
N PRO A 300 -10.46 -36.75 -10.77
CA PRO A 300 -9.10 -37.09 -10.39
C PRO A 300 -8.58 -38.30 -11.16
N VAL A 301 -7.37 -38.16 -11.70
CA VAL A 301 -6.64 -39.21 -12.41
C VAL A 301 -6.18 -40.26 -11.38
N SER A 302 -6.83 -41.42 -11.36
CA SER A 302 -6.42 -42.56 -10.53
C SER A 302 -5.08 -43.12 -11.00
N ALA A 303 -4.22 -43.51 -10.04
CA ALA A 303 -2.82 -43.93 -10.21
C ALA A 303 -2.57 -45.12 -11.17
N GLY A 304 -3.59 -45.74 -11.76
CA GLY A 304 -3.46 -46.85 -12.71
C GLY A 304 -3.17 -46.44 -14.16
N SER A 305 -3.37 -45.17 -14.54
CA SER A 305 -3.16 -44.71 -15.93
C SER A 305 -1.73 -44.24 -16.24
N VAL A 306 -0.86 -44.14 -15.23
CA VAL A 306 0.55 -43.72 -15.42
C VAL A 306 1.45 -44.93 -15.74
N THR A 307 1.13 -46.13 -15.26
CA THR A 307 1.93 -47.33 -15.50
C THR A 307 1.81 -47.90 -16.92
N LYS A 308 0.75 -47.52 -17.66
CA LYS A 308 0.49 -48.01 -19.03
C LYS A 308 1.18 -47.19 -20.13
N ARG A 309 1.91 -46.11 -19.77
CA ARG A 309 2.60 -45.25 -20.74
C ARG A 309 4.12 -45.42 -20.74
N THR A 310 4.67 -46.19 -19.80
CA THR A 310 6.13 -46.38 -19.64
C THR A 310 6.60 -47.81 -19.88
N ASN A 311 5.72 -48.73 -20.29
CA ASN A 311 6.10 -50.09 -20.67
C ASN A 311 5.31 -50.52 -21.91
N PRO A 312 5.81 -50.31 -23.14
CA PRO A 312 5.31 -51.05 -24.29
C PRO A 312 5.79 -52.50 -24.12
N ASP A 313 4.84 -53.42 -24.01
CA ASP A 313 5.09 -54.86 -24.00
C ASP A 313 5.90 -55.23 -25.26
N GLU A 314 7.15 -55.61 -25.05
CA GLU A 314 7.83 -56.65 -25.82
C GLU A 314 7.04 -57.93 -25.61
N ASP A 315 6.15 -58.29 -26.53
CA ASP A 315 5.65 -59.65 -26.74
C ASP A 315 4.72 -59.62 -27.97
N ASP A 316 5.31 -59.63 -29.17
CA ASP A 316 4.67 -60.28 -30.30
C ASP A 316 5.74 -61.08 -31.05
N ASP A 317 5.84 -62.32 -30.57
CA ASP A 317 6.65 -63.40 -31.07
C ASP A 317 6.27 -63.79 -32.50
N ALA A 318 7.31 -64.28 -33.18
CA ALA A 318 7.27 -65.33 -34.18
C ALA A 318 5.96 -66.15 -34.26
N ARG A 319 5.31 -66.12 -35.43
CA ARG A 319 4.99 -67.29 -36.27
C ARG A 319 4.30 -66.93 -37.58
#